data_AF-A0AAT9LIS4-F1
#
_entry.id   AF-A0AAT9LIS4-F1
#
_cell.length_a   1.000
_cell.length_b   1.000
_cell.length_c   1.000
_cell.angle_alpha   90.00
_cell.angle_beta   90.00
_cell.angle_gamma   90.00
#
_symmetry.space_group_name_H-M   'P 1'
#
loop_
_entity.id
_entity.type
_entity.pdbx_description
1 polymer ?
#
loop_
_entity_poly.entity_id
_entity_poly.type
_entity_poly.pdbx_seq_one_letter_code
_entity_poly.pdbx_strand_id
1 'polypeptide(L)' 'MLHEWAASNVPMGRVADLAEAAAPALFLAGSGSTYMTGAEIAVDGGLTQL' A
#
# COMPACT_ATOMS: atom_id res chain seq x y z
N MET A 1 -11.48 11.16 13.37
CA MET A 1 -12.22 10.50 12.26
C MET A 1 -11.31 9.52 11.50
N LEU A 2 -10.56 9.93 10.46
CA LEU A 2 -9.76 8.98 9.64
C LEU A 2 -8.61 8.31 10.41
N HIS A 3 -7.80 9.10 11.13
CA HIS A 3 -6.66 8.57 11.89
C HIS A 3 -7.09 7.59 12.99
N GLU A 4 -8.17 7.91 13.70
CA GLU A 4 -8.74 7.03 14.74
C GLU A 4 -9.31 5.74 14.15
N TRP A 5 -9.97 5.82 12.99
CA TRP A 5 -10.43 4.62 12.29
C TRP A 5 -9.24 3.73 11.89
N ALA A 6 -8.18 4.32 11.33
CA ALA A 6 -7.00 3.57 10.91
C ALA A 6 -6.30 2.90 12.10
N ALA A 7 -6.24 3.58 13.25
CA ALA A 7 -5.66 3.02 14.48
C ALA A 7 -6.34 1.73 14.95
N SER A 8 -7.65 1.58 14.71
CA SER A 8 -8.43 0.42 15.15
C SER A 8 -8.63 -0.65 14.09
N ASN A 9 -8.52 -0.31 12.80
CA ASN A 9 -8.92 -1.20 11.70
C ASN A 9 -7.77 -1.60 10.77
N VAL A 10 -6.72 -0.78 10.66
CA VAL A 10 -5.53 -1.12 9.86
C VAL A 10 -4.55 -1.82 10.78
N PRO A 11 -4.00 -3.00 10.44
CA PRO A 11 -3.04 -3.69 11.30
C PRO A 11 -1.80 -2.87 11.66
N MET A 12 -1.32 -2.02 10.75
CA MET A 12 -0.25 -1.07 11.05
C MET A 12 -0.66 0.11 11.94
N GLY A 13 -1.95 0.24 12.29
CA GLY A 13 -2.48 1.23 13.23
C GLY A 13 -2.43 2.68 12.74
N ARG A 14 -2.25 2.91 11.44
CA ARG A 14 -2.14 4.25 10.86
C ARG A 14 -2.52 4.28 9.40
N VAL A 15 -2.75 5.49 8.90
CA VAL A 15 -2.83 5.76 7.46
C VAL A 15 -1.41 5.75 6.89
N ALA A 16 -1.28 5.30 5.64
CA ALA A 16 -0.02 5.39 4.91
C ALA A 16 0.33 6.84 4.57
N ASP A 17 1.62 7.17 4.58
CA ASP A 17 2.13 8.40 3.98
C ASP A 17 2.03 8.32 2.45
N LEU A 18 1.90 9.47 1.78
CA LEU A 18 1.80 9.53 0.32
C LEU A 18 2.98 8.84 -0.38
N ALA A 19 4.19 8.94 0.19
CA ALA A 19 5.38 8.31 -0.34
C ALA A 19 5.30 6.77 -0.33
N GLU A 20 4.60 6.19 0.63
CA GLU A 20 4.45 4.73 0.77
C GLU A 20 3.53 4.16 -0.32
N ALA A 21 2.57 4.93 -0.82
CA ALA A 21 1.77 4.57 -1.99
C ALA A 21 2.49 4.88 -3.33
N ALA A 22 3.23 5.99 -3.38
CA ALA A 22 3.93 6.41 -4.60
C ALA A 22 5.09 5.48 -4.98
N ALA A 23 5.84 4.95 -4.00
CA ALA A 23 7.02 4.14 -4.26
C ALA A 23 6.70 2.81 -5.00
N PRO A 24 5.70 2.00 -4.57
CA PRO A 24 5.28 0.81 -5.31
C PRO A 24 4.75 1.14 -6.71
N ALA A 25 3.99 2.23 -6.86
CA ALA A 25 3.51 2.69 -8.17
C ALA A 25 4.67 3.04 -9.10
N LEU A 26 5.68 3.77 -8.60
CA LEU A 26 6.88 4.12 -9.37
C LEU A 26 7.70 2.87 -9.74
N PHE A 27 7.82 1.90 -8.84
CA PHE A 27 8.45 0.62 -9.14
C PHE A 27 7.74 -0.10 -10.28
N LEU A 28 6.41 -0.22 -10.20
CA LEU A 28 5.59 -0.88 -11.22
C LEU A 28 5.60 -0.14 -12.56
N ALA A 29 5.70 1.19 -12.55
CA ALA A 29 5.84 2.00 -13.76
C ALA A 29 7.27 2.04 -14.33
N GLY A 30 8.27 1.64 -13.52
CA GLY A 30 9.68 1.74 -13.85
C GLY A 30 10.27 0.48 -14.50
N SER A 31 11.58 0.49 -14.70
CA SER A 31 12.31 -0.67 -15.24
C SER A 31 12.49 -1.82 -14.25
N GLY A 32 12.05 -1.66 -13.00
CA GLY A 32 12.12 -2.71 -11.98
C GLY A 32 11.10 -3.84 -12.16
N SER A 33 10.08 -3.62 -13.00
CA SER A 33 8.89 -4.47 -13.14
C SER A 33 8.69 -4.99 -14.57
N THR A 34 9.72 -5.00 -15.43
CA THR A 34 9.59 -5.26 -16.88
C THR A 34 9.00 -6.62 -17.27
N TYR A 35 8.93 -7.57 -16.33
CA TYR A 35 8.30 -8.88 -16.52
C TYR A 35 7.17 -9.15 -15.51
N MET A 36 6.68 -8.12 -14.84
CA MET A 36 5.58 -8.18 -13.89
C MET A 36 4.32 -7.63 -14.55
N THR A 37 3.30 -8.46 -14.68
CA THR A 37 1.98 -8.08 -15.18
C THR A 37 0.91 -8.98 -14.59
N GLY A 38 -0.34 -8.51 -14.55
CA GLY A 38 -1.49 -9.27 -14.03
C GLY A 38 -1.48 -9.50 -12.51
N ALA A 39 -0.52 -8.92 -11.80
CA ALA A 39 -0.42 -9.00 -10.34
C ALA A 39 -1.03 -7.75 -9.68
N GLU A 40 -1.60 -7.94 -8.49
CA GLU A 40 -2.03 -6.87 -7.60
C GLU A 40 -1.02 -6.75 -6.45
N ILE A 41 -0.63 -5.52 -6.12
CA ILE A 41 0.21 -5.24 -4.95
C ILE A 41 -0.62 -4.40 -3.98
N ALA A 42 -1.02 -5.02 -2.87
CA ALA A 42 -1.73 -4.33 -1.80
C ALA A 42 -0.79 -3.36 -1.07
N VAL A 43 -1.22 -2.10 -0.95
CA VAL A 43 -0.54 -1.05 -0.16
C VAL A 43 -1.53 -0.48 0.84
N ASP A 44 -1.93 -1.31 1.80
CA ASP A 44 -3.09 -1.07 2.66
C ASP A 44 -2.80 -1.19 4.16
N GLY A 45 -1.52 -1.28 4.54
CA GLY A 45 -1.11 -1.47 5.93
C GLY A 45 -1.59 -2.79 6.55
N GLY A 46 -1.90 -3.79 5.71
CA GLY A 46 -2.36 -5.11 6.11
C GLY A 46 -3.88 -5.26 6.19
N LEU A 47 -4.65 -4.24 5.83
CA LEU A 47 -6.11 -4.21 6.01
C LEU A 47 -6.84 -5.41 5.38
N THR A 48 -6.35 -5.90 4.25
CA THR A 48 -6.94 -7.04 3.51
C THR A 48 -6.23 -8.37 3.72
N GLN A 49 -5.27 -8.44 4.66
CA GLN A 49 -4.38 -9.59 4.83
C GLN A 49 -4.74 -10.48 6.04
N LEU A 50 -5.86 -10.19 6.71
CA LEU A 50 -6.39 -10.93 7.85
C LEU A 50 -7.85 -11.36 7.61
#